data_AF-A0A1P9WSK0-F1
#
_entry.id   AF-A0A1P9WSK0-F1
#
_cell.length_a   1.000
_cell.length_b   1.000
_cell.length_c   1.000
_cell.angle_alpha   90.00
_cell.angle_beta   90.00
_cell.angle_gamma   90.00
#
_symmetry.space_group_name_H-M   'P 1'
#
loop_
_entity.id
_entity.type
_entity.pdbx_description
1 polymer ?
#
loop_
_entity_poly.entity_id
_entity_poly.type
_entity_poly.pdbx_seq_one_letter_code
_entity_poly.pdbx_strand_id
1 'polypeptide(L)' 'MKLKLSEILILAGAAGFLIIWIAEYQRTSFAESYWLLMLCLACLLGFQFIKNRRLEREKVVSPTIKQMVNDRKKKK' A
#
# COMPACT_ATOMS: atom_id res chain seq x y z
N MET A 1 9.02 6.49 9.18
CA MET A 1 8.11 5.52 8.56
C MET A 1 8.79 4.97 7.30
N LYS A 2 9.29 3.72 7.29
CA LYS A 2 9.96 3.14 6.12
C LYS A 2 8.96 2.33 5.30
N LEU A 3 8.72 2.75 4.05
CA LEU A 3 7.90 1.98 3.11
C LEU A 3 8.65 0.70 2.72
N LYS A 4 7.91 -0.40 2.60
CA LYS A 4 8.49 -1.65 2.08
C LYS A 4 8.61 -1.56 0.56
N LEU A 5 9.56 -2.29 -0.02
CA LEU A 5 9.74 -2.31 -1.48
C LEU A 5 8.43 -2.62 -2.23
N SER A 6 7.66 -3.59 -1.74
CA SER A 6 6.36 -3.95 -2.32
C SER A 6 5.35 -2.79 -2.33
N GLU A 7 5.36 -1.95 -1.29
CA GLU A 7 4.48 -0.78 -1.22
C GLU A 7 4.92 0.30 -2.23
N ILE A 8 6.23 0.48 -2.39
CA ILE A 8 6.81 1.40 -3.37
C ILE A 8 6.49 0.94 -4.79
N LEU A 9 6.60 -0.37 -5.07
CA LEU A 9 6.29 -0.94 -6.38
C LEU A 9 4.82 -0.74 -6.75
N ILE A 10 3.89 -0.99 -5.82
CA ILE A 10 2.46 -0.78 -6.07
C ILE A 10 2.15 0.71 -6.27
N LEU A 11 2.78 1.59 -5.49
CA LEU A 11 2.59 3.02 -5.64
C LEU A 11 3.16 3.55 -6.96
N ALA A 12 4.33 3.06 -7.38
CA ALA A 12 4.92 3.37 -8.68
C ALA A 12 4.05 2.84 -9.83
N GLY A 13 3.47 1.64 -9.69
CA GLY A 13 2.50 1.09 -10.63
C GLY A 13 1.25 1.97 -10.76
N ALA A 14 0.69 2.44 -9.65
CA ALA A 14 -0.42 3.38 -9.65
C ALA A 14 -0.08 4.68 -10.40
N ALA A 15 1.10 5.26 -10.12
CA ALA A 15 1.59 6.45 -10.82
C ALA A 15 1.77 6.20 -12.32
N GLY A 16 2.30 5.05 -12.72
CA GLY A 16 2.45 4.65 -14.11
C GLY A 16 1.11 4.56 -14.84
N PHE A 17 0.13 3.87 -14.26
CA PHE A 17 -1.21 3.78 -14.84
C PHE A 17 -1.90 5.15 -14.94
N LEU A 18 -1.68 6.04 -13.96
CA LEU A 18 -2.20 7.39 -14.00
C LEU A 18 -1.59 8.22 -15.15
N ILE A 19 -0.27 8.15 -15.33
CA ILE A 19 0.43 8.85 -16.41
C ILE A 19 -0.05 8.35 -17.77
N ILE A 20 -0.16 7.03 -17.94
CA ILE A 20 -0.67 6.43 -19.18
C ILE A 20 -2.11 6.87 -19.42
N TRP A 21 -2.96 6.87 -18.39
CA TRP A 21 -4.34 7.35 -18.51
C TRP A 21 -4.42 8.81 -18.96
N ILE A 22 -3.59 9.71 -18.39
CA ILE A 22 -3.55 11.12 -18.79
C ILE A 22 -3.15 11.26 -20.27
N ALA A 23 -2.15 10.51 -20.73
CA ALA A 23 -1.75 10.52 -22.13
C ALA A 23 -2.88 10.03 -23.05
N GLU A 24 -3.59 8.99 -22.64
CA GLU A 24 -4.66 8.40 -23.45
C GLU A 24 -5.96 9.19 -23.41
N TYR A 25 -6.22 9.89 -22.32
CA TYR A 25 -7.32 10.84 -22.22
C TYR A 25 -7.14 12.04 -23.19
N GLN A 26 -5.90 12.42 -23.51
CA GLN A 26 -5.64 13.43 -24.53
C GLN A 26 -5.88 12.91 -25.96
N ARG A 27 -5.81 11.60 -26.18
CA ARG A 27 -5.98 10.97 -27.50
C ARG A 27 -7.37 10.41 -27.76
N THR A 28 -8.07 9.97 -26.71
CA THR A 28 -9.29 9.16 -26.81
C THR A 28 -10.39 9.71 -25.90
N SER A 29 -11.60 9.14 -26.00
CA SER A 29 -12.68 9.50 -25.08
C SER A 29 -12.51 8.85 -23.71
N PHE A 30 -13.20 9.38 -22.70
CA PHE A 30 -13.22 8.82 -21.35
C PHE A 30 -13.69 7.35 -21.32
N ALA A 31 -14.66 6.99 -22.16
CA ALA A 31 -15.24 5.65 -22.18
C ALA A 31 -14.25 4.55 -22.60
N GLU A 32 -13.23 4.90 -23.39
CA GLU A 32 -12.21 3.97 -23.87
C GLU A 32 -11.01 3.86 -22.91
N SER A 33 -10.74 4.93 -22.14
CA SER A 33 -9.55 5.02 -21.29
C SER A 33 -9.82 4.75 -19.81
N TYR A 34 -11.07 4.80 -19.33
CA TYR A 34 -11.39 4.71 -17.89
C TYR A 34 -10.88 3.44 -17.20
N TRP A 35 -10.65 2.35 -17.93
CA TRP A 35 -10.10 1.12 -17.38
C TRP A 35 -8.69 1.31 -16.79
N LEU A 36 -7.87 2.19 -17.37
CA LEU A 36 -6.55 2.56 -16.83
C LEU A 36 -6.72 3.31 -15.50
N LEU A 37 -7.75 4.16 -15.40
CA LEU A 37 -8.11 4.82 -14.15
C LEU A 37 -8.53 3.79 -13.09
N MET A 38 -9.30 2.78 -13.47
CA MET A 38 -9.68 1.67 -12.58
C MET A 38 -8.48 0.86 -12.11
N LEU A 39 -7.48 0.63 -12.96
CA LEU A 39 -6.22 -0.01 -12.56
C LEU A 39 -5.41 0.85 -11.59
N CYS A 40 -5.32 2.16 -11.84
CA CYS A 40 -4.70 3.10 -10.91
C CYS A 40 -5.41 3.04 -9.53
N LEU A 41 -6.74 3.10 -9.52
CA LEU A 41 -7.56 2.98 -8.31
C LEU A 41 -7.32 1.65 -7.58
N ALA A 42 -7.31 0.53 -8.31
CA ALA A 42 -7.05 -0.78 -7.74
C ALA A 42 -5.66 -0.85 -7.07
N CYS A 43 -4.63 -0.28 -7.70
CA CYS A 43 -3.29 -0.18 -7.10
C CYS A 43 -3.29 0.67 -5.83
N LEU A 44 -3.97 1.83 -5.83
CA LEU A 44 -4.05 2.72 -4.66
C LEU A 44 -4.78 2.05 -3.49
N LEU A 45 -5.92 1.39 -3.75
CA LEU A 45 -6.67 0.66 -2.74
C LEU A 45 -5.88 -0.54 -2.23
N GLY A 46 -5.19 -1.27 -3.11
CA GLY A 46 -4.28 -2.36 -2.74
C GLY A 46 -3.12 -1.88 -1.85
N PHE A 47 -2.52 -0.73 -2.19
CA PHE A 47 -1.50 -0.08 -1.35
C PHE A 47 -2.05 0.28 0.02
N GLN A 48 -3.24 0.90 0.08
CA GLN A 48 -3.88 1.26 1.33
C GLN A 48 -4.17 0.02 2.18
N PHE A 49 -4.68 -1.05 1.59
CA PHE A 49 -4.95 -2.31 2.28
C PHE A 49 -3.67 -2.93 2.86
N ILE A 50 -2.60 -3.04 2.07
CA ILE A 50 -1.32 -3.61 2.51
C ILE A 50 -0.71 -2.76 3.63
N LYS A 51 -0.69 -1.43 3.44
CA LYS A 51 -0.19 -0.49 4.44
C LYS A 51 -0.99 -0.59 5.73
N ASN A 52 -2.33 -0.62 5.65
CA ASN A 52 -3.18 -0.71 6.82
C ASN A 52 -2.97 -2.04 7.56
N ARG A 53 -2.89 -3.16 6.83
CA ARG A 53 -2.55 -4.46 7.44
C ARG A 53 -1.17 -4.49 8.09
N ARG A 54 -0.17 -3.80 7.54
CA ARG A 54 1.13 -3.65 8.21
C ARG A 54 0.99 -2.88 9.52
N LEU A 55 0.29 -1.74 9.49
CA LEU A 55 0.07 -0.91 10.67
C LEU A 55 -0.68 -1.68 11.76
N GLU A 56 -1.71 -2.44 11.39
CA GLU A 56 -2.44 -3.31 12.32
C GLU A 56 -1.52 -4.40 12.92
N ARG A 57 -0.64 -5.03 12.13
CA ARG A 57 0.36 -5.97 12.68
C ARG A 57 1.35 -5.29 13.62
N GLU A 58 1.81 -4.08 13.30
CA GLU A 58 2.70 -3.31 14.16
C GLU A 58 2.02 -2.89 15.47
N LYS A 59 0.73 -2.53 15.43
CA LYS A 59 -0.09 -2.25 16.62
C LYS A 59 -0.34 -3.50 17.46
N VAL A 60 -0.54 -4.68 16.85
CA VAL A 60 -0.66 -5.96 17.58
C VAL A 60 0.67 -6.35 18.22
N VAL A 61 1.80 -5.97 17.62
CA VAL A 61 3.14 -6.01 18.23
C VAL A 61 3.38 -4.77 19.10
N SER A 62 2.33 -4.30 19.80
CA SER A 62 2.41 -3.23 20.78
C SER A 62 3.45 -3.55 21.85
N PRO A 63 4.18 -2.54 22.39
CA PRO A 63 5.28 -2.70 23.33
C PRO A 63 4.93 -3.56 24.54
N THR A 64 3.67 -3.64 24.95
CA THR A 64 3.21 -4.46 26.08
C THR A 64 3.45 -5.96 25.88
N ILE A 65 3.27 -6.51 24.67
CA ILE A 65 3.56 -7.94 24.40
C ILE A 65 5.08 -8.17 24.35
N LYS A 66 5.84 -7.24 23.75
CA LYS A 66 7.30 -7.30 23.76
C LYS A 66 7.88 -7.18 25.19
N GLN A 67 7.29 -6.33 26.03
CA GLN A 67 7.65 -6.17 27.43
C GLN A 67 7.30 -7.42 28.24
N MET A 68 6.10 -7.97 28.10
CA MET A 68 5.70 -9.22 28.75
C MET A 68 6.56 -10.43 28.36
N VAL A 69 7.08 -10.49 27.13
CA VAL A 69 8.02 -11.54 26.70
C VAL A 69 9.42 -11.32 27.29
N ASN A 70 9.91 -10.08 27.34
CA ASN A 70 11.21 -9.76 27.97
C ASN A 70 11.19 -9.99 29.48
N ASP A 71 10.12 -9.62 30.18
CA ASP A 71 9.98 -9.87 31.62
C ASP A 71 9.95 -11.37 31.95
N ARG A 72 9.34 -12.19 31.08
CA ARG A 72 9.37 -13.66 31.23
C ARG A 72 10.76 -14.26 31.01
N LYS A 73 11.56 -13.71 30.11
CA LYS A 73 12.95 -14.15 29.89
C LYS A 73 13.91 -13.72 30.99
N LYS A 74 13.60 -12.64 31.71
CA LYS A 74 14.43 -12.12 32.81
C LYS A 74 14.18 -12.84 34.14
N LYS A 75 13.03 -13.52 34.27
CA LYS A 75 12.63 -14.32 35.44
C LYS A 75 13.07 -15.79 35.38
N LYS A 76 13.67 -16.24 34.28
CA LYS A 76 14.14 -17.61 34.07
C LYS A 76 15.66 -17.60 33.98
#